data_AF-A0A9W9ERV9-F1
#
_entry.id   AF-A0A9W9ERV9-F1
#
_cell.length_a   1.000
_cell.length_b   1.000
_cell.length_c   1.000
_cell.angle_alpha   90.00
_cell.angle_beta   90.00
_cell.angle_gamma   90.00
#
_symmetry.space_group_name_H-M   'P 1'
#
loop_
_entity.id
_entity.type
_entity.pdbx_description
1 polymer ?
#
loop_
_entity_poly.entity_id
_entity_poly.type
_entity_poly.pdbx_seq_one_letter_code
_entity_poly.pdbx_strand_id
1 'polypeptide(L)'
;MTTLLPIKGAENLPSRWSLTEDLGGYDMPIRLEGEIGDAMVRGTIPDSIDGTFYRVGSDHFTPTLPGHSPLLGHGVVSAFRIHKGQVDFKIRYVQNDRYKLERNMKKKTKSYWREEDYALGHASGGVLYLPVNFD
;
A
#
# COMPACT_ATOMS: atom_id res chain seq x y z
N MET A 1 -9.69 -14.39 -17.84
CA MET A 1 -9.80 -13.65 -16.57
C MET A 1 -10.80 -14.38 -15.70
N THR A 2 -10.42 -14.76 -14.48
CA THR A 2 -11.29 -15.50 -13.56
C THR A 2 -12.11 -14.47 -12.79
N THR A 3 -13.39 -14.33 -13.12
CA THR A 3 -14.33 -13.53 -12.33
C THR A 3 -14.39 -14.11 -10.91
N LEU A 4 -13.97 -13.34 -9.92
CA LEU A 4 -14.12 -13.74 -8.51
C LEU A 4 -15.62 -13.88 -8.22
N LEU A 5 -16.05 -15.11 -7.91
CA LEU A 5 -17.43 -15.35 -7.51
C LEU A 5 -17.66 -14.73 -6.12
N PRO A 6 -18.76 -13.99 -5.92
CA PRO A 6 -19.10 -13.47 -4.60
C PRO A 6 -19.26 -14.61 -3.59
N ILE A 7 -19.02 -14.30 -2.31
CA ILE A 7 -19.30 -15.23 -1.22
C ILE A 7 -20.77 -15.64 -1.31
N LYS A 8 -21.06 -16.94 -1.21
CA LYS A 8 -22.43 -17.46 -1.27
C LYS A 8 -23.32 -16.75 -0.24
N GLY A 9 -24.45 -16.22 -0.69
CA GLY A 9 -25.40 -15.41 0.10
C GLY A 9 -25.11 -13.91 0.11
N ALA A 10 -24.01 -13.46 -0.49
CA ALA A 10 -23.65 -12.04 -0.61
C ALA A 10 -23.81 -11.50 -2.04
N GLU A 11 -24.45 -12.25 -2.94
CA GLU A 11 -24.49 -11.96 -4.39
C GLU A 11 -25.15 -10.61 -4.70
N ASN A 12 -26.09 -10.19 -3.85
CA ASN A 12 -26.86 -8.96 -4.04
C ASN A 12 -26.47 -7.84 -3.06
N LEU A 13 -25.41 -8.01 -2.27
CA LEU A 13 -24.98 -6.99 -1.31
C LEU A 13 -24.18 -5.89 -2.03
N PRO A 14 -24.54 -4.60 -1.86
CA PRO A 14 -23.79 -3.51 -2.46
C PRO A 14 -22.42 -3.39 -1.80
N SER A 15 -21.37 -3.27 -2.61
CA SER A 15 -20.01 -2.97 -2.14
C SER A 15 -19.59 -1.58 -2.61
N ARG A 16 -19.04 -0.77 -1.70
CA ARG A 16 -18.35 0.47 -2.07
C ARG A 16 -16.99 0.23 -2.74
N TRP A 17 -16.47 -0.99 -2.64
CA TRP A 17 -15.24 -1.46 -3.26
C TRP A 17 -15.64 -2.29 -4.49
N SER A 18 -15.70 -1.65 -5.65
CA SER A 18 -15.87 -2.39 -6.90
C SER A 18 -14.66 -3.27 -7.14
N LEU A 19 -14.90 -4.49 -7.60
CA LEU A 19 -13.84 -5.28 -8.22
C LEU A 19 -13.38 -4.50 -9.46
N THR A 20 -12.11 -4.11 -9.48
CA THR A 20 -11.48 -3.50 -10.64
C THR A 20 -10.50 -4.52 -11.20
N GLU A 21 -10.55 -4.78 -12.50
CA GLU A 21 -9.65 -5.77 -13.12
C GLU A 21 -8.18 -5.37 -12.90
N ASP A 22 -7.90 -4.06 -12.94
CA ASP A 22 -6.56 -3.48 -12.76
C ASP A 22 -6.02 -3.60 -11.33
N LEU A 23 -6.89 -3.82 -10.33
CA LEU A 23 -6.49 -4.10 -8.93
C LEU A 23 -6.89 -5.52 -8.52
N GLY A 24 -7.02 -6.42 -9.49
CA GLY A 24 -7.32 -7.83 -9.24
C GLY A 24 -6.10 -8.60 -8.73
N GLY A 25 -6.34 -9.64 -7.92
CA GLY A 25 -5.28 -10.54 -7.50
C GLY A 25 -4.26 -9.86 -6.56
N TYR A 26 -3.00 -9.80 -6.99
CA TYR A 26 -1.90 -9.28 -6.15
C TYR A 26 -1.91 -7.75 -6.01
N ASP A 27 -2.55 -7.04 -6.93
CA ASP A 27 -2.71 -5.57 -6.89
C ASP A 27 -3.91 -5.13 -6.04
N MET A 28 -4.62 -6.08 -5.42
CA MET A 28 -5.75 -5.78 -4.55
C MET A 28 -5.28 -5.03 -3.29
N PRO A 29 -5.94 -3.93 -2.91
CA PRO A 29 -5.53 -3.15 -1.75
C PRO A 29 -5.58 -3.96 -0.45
N ILE A 30 -4.43 -4.04 0.23
CA ILE A 30 -4.28 -4.82 1.48
C ILE A 30 -4.71 -3.96 2.68
N ARG A 31 -4.39 -2.66 2.65
CA ARG A 31 -4.74 -1.66 3.67
C ARG A 31 -4.29 -2.02 5.08
N LEU A 32 -3.13 -2.68 5.17
CA LEU A 32 -2.52 -3.10 6.42
C LEU A 32 -1.51 -2.07 6.93
N GLU A 33 -1.67 -1.67 8.18
CA GLU A 33 -0.62 -1.07 8.98
C GLU A 33 -0.40 -2.00 10.19
N GLY A 34 0.76 -2.61 10.29
CA GLY A 34 1.00 -3.60 11.33
C GLY A 34 2.44 -4.07 11.40
N GLU A 35 2.68 -5.04 12.27
CA GLU A 35 3.97 -5.67 12.47
C GLU A 35 3.81 -7.18 12.65
N ILE A 36 4.86 -7.91 12.26
CA ILE A 36 5.00 -9.35 12.45
C ILE A 36 6.39 -9.54 13.02
N GLY A 37 6.47 -9.99 14.27
CA GLY A 37 7.74 -10.37 14.89
C GLY A 37 8.13 -11.79 14.49
N ASP A 38 9.44 -12.03 14.38
CA ASP A 38 10.02 -13.35 14.07
C ASP A 38 9.34 -14.04 12.87
N ALA A 39 9.43 -13.39 11.70
CA ALA A 39 8.87 -13.92 10.47
C ALA A 39 9.45 -15.32 10.15
N MET A 40 8.61 -16.22 9.63
CA MET A 40 9.04 -17.59 9.33
C MET A 40 10.14 -17.63 8.26
N VAL A 41 11.30 -18.18 8.62
CA VAL A 41 12.47 -18.32 7.75
C VAL A 41 12.70 -19.78 7.38
N ARG A 42 12.94 -20.04 6.09
CA ARG A 42 13.44 -21.33 5.61
C ARG A 42 14.95 -21.24 5.38
N GLY A 43 15.73 -22.00 6.14
CA GLY A 43 17.20 -21.95 6.12
C GLY A 43 17.76 -21.15 7.29
N THR A 44 18.92 -20.52 7.11
CA THR A 44 19.61 -19.75 8.16
C THR A 44 20.00 -18.39 7.62
N ILE A 45 19.61 -17.33 8.35
CA ILE A 45 20.08 -15.97 8.07
C ILE A 45 21.48 -15.81 8.68
N PRO A 46 22.48 -15.36 7.93
CA PRO A 46 23.82 -15.12 8.48
C PRO A 46 23.80 -14.06 9.59
N ASP A 47 24.43 -14.36 10.73
CA ASP A 47 24.55 -13.43 11.87
C ASP A 47 25.27 -12.13 11.54
N SER A 48 26.05 -12.11 10.45
CA SER A 48 26.72 -10.91 9.95
C SER A 48 25.77 -9.88 9.33
N ILE A 49 24.50 -10.23 9.08
CA ILE A 49 23.49 -9.30 8.57
C ILE A 49 22.79 -8.64 9.75
N ASP A 50 23.12 -7.37 9.98
CA ASP A 50 22.43 -6.50 10.92
C ASP A 50 22.05 -5.20 10.21
N GLY A 51 20.77 -5.07 9.87
CA GLY A 51 20.27 -3.89 9.17
C GLY A 51 18.77 -3.90 8.98
N THR A 52 18.28 -2.93 8.21
CA THR A 52 16.86 -2.85 7.84
C THR A 52 16.75 -2.67 6.34
N PHE A 53 16.03 -3.58 5.68
CA PHE A 53 15.67 -3.45 4.28
C PHE A 53 14.33 -2.72 4.17
N TYR A 54 14.35 -1.54 3.53
CA TYR A 54 13.17 -0.75 3.25
C TYR A 54 12.75 -0.90 1.80
N ARG A 55 11.44 -1.08 1.57
CA ARG A 55 10.83 -0.95 0.24
C ARG A 55 9.61 -0.05 0.28
N VAL A 56 9.34 0.60 -0.85
CA VAL A 56 8.12 1.37 -1.07
C VAL A 56 7.13 0.56 -1.91
N GLY A 57 5.85 0.78 -1.66
CA GLY A 57 4.76 0.26 -2.46
C GLY A 57 3.64 1.28 -2.60
N SER A 58 2.61 0.89 -3.33
CA SER A 58 1.39 1.67 -3.52
C SER A 58 0.21 0.84 -3.04
N ASP A 59 -0.66 1.43 -2.23
CA ASP A 59 -1.85 0.76 -1.71
C ASP A 59 -3.02 1.74 -1.61
N HIS A 60 -4.19 1.35 -2.12
CA HIS A 60 -5.37 2.23 -2.15
C HIS A 60 -6.12 2.19 -0.82
N PHE A 61 -5.99 3.24 -0.02
CA PHE A 61 -6.77 3.39 1.21
C PHE A 61 -8.28 3.62 0.96
N THR A 62 -8.64 4.23 -0.17
CA THR A 62 -10.01 4.58 -0.56
C THR A 62 -10.45 3.77 -1.79
N PRO A 63 -11.76 3.49 -1.96
CA PRO A 63 -12.22 2.80 -3.16
C PRO A 63 -11.87 3.55 -4.44
N THR A 64 -11.49 2.79 -5.47
CA THR A 64 -11.14 3.30 -6.80
C THR A 64 -12.21 2.97 -7.83
N LEU A 65 -12.29 3.79 -8.87
CA LEU A 65 -13.11 3.50 -10.05
C LEU A 65 -12.39 2.48 -10.95
N PRO A 66 -13.11 1.75 -11.81
CA PRO A 66 -12.49 0.91 -12.84
C PRO A 66 -11.52 1.71 -13.73
N GLY A 67 -10.44 1.08 -14.22
CA GLY A 67 -9.41 1.74 -15.04
C GLY A 67 -8.33 2.49 -14.24
N HIS A 68 -8.36 2.43 -12.91
CA HIS A 68 -7.43 3.17 -12.08
C HIS A 68 -6.08 2.47 -11.95
N SER A 69 -4.99 3.18 -12.24
CA SER A 69 -3.64 2.62 -12.14
C SER A 69 -3.28 2.17 -10.71
N PRO A 70 -2.65 0.99 -10.54
CA PRO A 70 -2.09 0.54 -9.27
C PRO A 70 -1.03 1.50 -8.70
N LEU A 71 -0.31 2.23 -9.55
CA LEU A 71 0.77 3.13 -9.16
C LEU A 71 0.28 4.43 -8.49
N LEU A 72 -1.00 4.76 -8.64
CA LEU A 72 -1.60 6.01 -8.13
C LEU A 72 -2.18 5.88 -6.72
N GLY A 73 -1.91 4.77 -6.04
CA GLY A 73 -2.31 4.53 -4.66
C GLY A 73 -1.53 5.39 -3.67
N HIS A 74 -1.77 5.13 -2.38
CA HIS A 74 -1.06 5.82 -1.30
C HIS A 74 0.27 5.12 -1.06
N GLY A 75 1.32 5.91 -0.81
CA GLY A 75 2.63 5.35 -0.51
C GLY A 75 2.58 4.51 0.77
N VAL A 76 3.08 3.29 0.69
CA VAL A 76 3.33 2.42 1.84
C VAL A 76 4.82 2.10 1.93
N VAL A 77 5.34 2.01 3.14
CA VAL A 77 6.71 1.58 3.40
C VAL A 77 6.66 0.27 4.16
N SER A 78 7.40 -0.72 3.68
CA SER A 78 7.68 -1.95 4.40
C SER A 78 9.13 -1.94 4.89
N ALA A 79 9.34 -2.36 6.12
CA ALA A 79 10.65 -2.53 6.73
C ALA A 79 10.83 -3.98 7.17
N PHE A 80 11.95 -4.59 6.77
CA PHE A 80 12.40 -5.89 7.25
C PHE A 80 13.64 -5.66 8.11
N ARG A 81 13.48 -5.71 9.44
CA ARG A 81 14.58 -5.55 10.40
C ARG A 81 15.23 -6.90 10.60
N ILE A 82 16.47 -7.04 10.13
CA ILE A 82 17.24 -8.28 10.23
C ILE A 82 18.27 -8.11 11.35
N HIS A 83 18.27 -9.01 12.31
CA HIS A 83 19.23 -9.02 13.42
C HIS A 83 19.33 -10.44 14.02
N LYS A 84 20.53 -10.87 14.41
CA LYS A 84 20.77 -12.12 15.16
C LYS A 84 20.06 -13.35 14.57
N GLY A 85 20.09 -13.49 13.25
CA GLY A 85 19.45 -14.60 12.54
C GLY A 85 17.91 -14.53 12.42
N GLN A 86 17.28 -13.43 12.85
CA GLN A 86 15.83 -13.22 12.84
C GLN A 86 15.42 -12.06 11.92
N VAL A 87 14.14 -12.03 11.53
CA VAL A 87 13.55 -10.91 10.77
C VAL A 87 12.22 -10.49 11.38
N ASP A 88 12.12 -9.21 11.71
CA ASP A 88 10.86 -8.56 12.02
C ASP A 88 10.35 -7.78 10.81
N PHE A 89 9.05 -7.76 10.61
CA PHE A 89 8.40 -7.02 9.53
C PHE A 89 7.50 -5.92 10.09
N LYS A 90 7.56 -4.71 9.55
CA LYS A 90 6.64 -3.61 9.84
C LYS A 90 6.19 -2.96 8.53
N ILE A 91 4.91 -2.60 8.42
CA ILE A 91 4.35 -1.86 7.27
C ILE A 91 3.48 -0.69 7.74
N ARG A 92 3.63 0.48 7.11
CA ARG A 92 2.88 1.72 7.44
C ARG A 92 2.64 2.56 6.19
N TYR A 93 1.58 3.37 6.19
CA TYR A 93 1.38 4.39 5.17
C TYR A 93 2.28 5.60 5.40
N VAL A 94 2.74 6.19 4.30
CA VAL A 94 3.40 7.51 4.30
C VAL A 94 2.37 8.57 4.66
N GLN A 95 2.64 9.32 5.73
CA GLN A 95 1.70 10.26 6.34
C GLN A 95 1.62 11.61 5.61
N ASN A 96 1.56 11.59 4.27
CA ASN A 96 1.45 12.80 3.45
C ASN A 96 0.05 13.45 3.54
N ASP A 97 -0.06 14.69 3.05
CA ASP A 97 -1.27 15.48 3.20
C ASP A 97 -2.48 14.84 2.49
N ARG A 98 -2.27 14.28 1.30
CA ARG A 98 -3.31 13.52 0.57
C ARG A 98 -3.83 12.38 1.44
N TYR A 99 -2.94 11.55 1.96
CA TYR A 99 -3.31 10.41 2.80
C TYR A 99 -4.05 10.84 4.06
N LYS A 100 -3.54 11.84 4.79
CA LYS A 100 -4.18 12.36 6.02
C LYS A 100 -5.61 12.87 5.75
N LEU A 101 -5.77 13.66 4.68
CA LEU A 101 -7.07 14.19 4.28
C LEU A 101 -8.05 13.08 3.89
N GLU A 102 -7.63 12.17 3.02
CA GLU A 102 -8.48 11.06 2.55
C GLU A 102 -8.81 10.07 3.65
N ARG A 103 -7.87 9.80 4.57
CA ARG A 103 -8.09 8.96 5.74
C ARG A 103 -9.11 9.55 6.70
N ASN A 104 -9.04 10.86 6.96
CA ASN A 104 -10.00 11.55 7.80
C ASN A 104 -11.41 11.56 7.17
N MET A 105 -11.49 11.85 5.86
CA MET A 105 -12.78 11.92 5.16
C MET A 105 -13.35 10.55 4.76
N LYS A 106 -12.56 9.47 4.84
CA LYS A 106 -12.89 8.11 4.36
C LYS A 106 -13.34 8.06 2.90
N LYS A 107 -12.90 9.01 2.07
CA LYS A 107 -13.21 9.12 0.65
C LYS A 107 -12.04 9.71 -0.10
N LYS A 108 -11.92 9.36 -1.38
CA LYS A 108 -10.91 9.93 -2.27
C LYS A 108 -11.17 11.43 -2.44
N THR A 109 -10.13 12.23 -2.46
CA THR A 109 -10.22 13.65 -2.82
C THR A 109 -10.15 13.79 -4.34
N LYS A 110 -10.69 14.89 -4.90
CA LYS A 110 -10.26 15.30 -6.24
C LYS A 110 -8.78 15.66 -6.11
N SER A 111 -7.90 14.74 -6.48
CA SER A 111 -6.47 14.99 -6.41
C SER A 111 -6.15 16.20 -7.29
N TYR A 112 -5.39 17.16 -6.75
CA TYR A 112 -4.78 18.21 -7.57
C TYR A 112 -3.78 17.66 -8.60
N TRP A 113 -3.39 16.40 -8.44
CA TRP A 113 -2.55 15.62 -9.33
C TRP A 113 -3.44 14.93 -10.37
N ARG A 114 -3.39 15.38 -11.62
CA ARG A 114 -4.06 14.72 -12.75
C ARG A 114 -3.21 13.57 -13.26
N GLU A 115 -3.84 12.55 -13.86
CA GLU A 115 -3.13 11.51 -14.61
C GLU A 115 -2.22 12.10 -15.71
N GLU A 116 -2.63 13.23 -16.27
CA GLU A 116 -1.89 14.03 -17.25
C GLU A 116 -0.53 14.55 -16.71
N ASP A 117 -0.45 14.84 -15.40
CA ASP A 117 0.77 15.38 -14.78
C ASP A 117 1.85 14.30 -14.62
N TYR A 118 1.45 13.03 -14.48
CA TYR A 118 2.36 11.88 -14.46
C TYR A 118 2.85 11.51 -15.88
N ALA A 119 2.03 11.75 -16.92
CA ALA A 119 2.40 11.47 -18.30
C ALA A 119 3.44 12.46 -18.87
N LEU A 120 3.57 13.66 -18.26
CA LEU A 120 4.41 14.76 -18.76
C LEU A 120 5.65 15.05 -17.90
N GLY A 121 5.94 14.24 -16.87
CA GLY A 121 7.18 14.39 -16.08
C GLY A 121 7.27 15.68 -15.23
N HIS A 122 6.19 16.45 -15.11
CA HIS A 122 6.14 17.67 -14.31
C HIS A 122 5.74 17.38 -12.86
N ALA A 123 6.58 16.62 -12.15
CA ALA A 123 6.49 16.49 -10.70
C ALA A 123 7.13 17.72 -10.01
N SER A 124 6.53 18.90 -10.14
CA SER A 124 6.88 20.07 -9.32
C SER A 124 5.96 20.14 -8.10
N GLY A 125 6.26 19.31 -7.11
CA GLY A 125 5.52 19.25 -5.85
C GLY A 125 6.39 18.56 -4.81
N GLY A 126 6.88 19.33 -3.84
CA GLY A 126 7.89 18.88 -2.89
C GLY A 126 7.56 17.51 -2.29
N VAL A 127 8.51 16.58 -2.38
CA VAL A 127 8.57 15.42 -1.50
C VAL A 127 8.74 15.97 -0.10
N LEU A 128 7.64 16.19 0.61
CA LEU A 128 7.68 16.41 2.04
C LEU A 128 8.15 15.07 2.63
N TYR A 129 9.44 15.02 3.02
CA TYR A 129 10.02 13.95 3.81
C TYR A 129 9.27 13.89 5.14
N LEU A 130 8.14 13.19 5.15
CA LEU A 130 7.37 12.96 6.35
C LEU A 130 7.85 11.65 6.94
N PRO A 131 8.30 11.67 8.21
CA PRO A 131 8.84 10.48 8.85
C PRO A 131 7.74 9.41 8.89
N VAL A 132 8.07 8.22 8.39
CA VAL A 132 7.35 7.02 8.78
C VAL A 132 8.09 6.53 10.02
N ASN A 133 7.49 6.71 11.19
CA ASN A 133 8.09 6.23 12.44
C ASN A 133 8.06 4.70 12.43
N PHE A 134 9.24 4.11 12.28
CA PHE A 134 9.49 2.67 12.39
C PHE A 134 10.07 2.29 13.76
N ASP A 135 10.28 3.28 14.63
CA ASP A 135 10.65 3.15 16.03
C ASP A 135 9.66 2.29 16.83
#